data_AF-A0A349Z266-F1
#
_entry.id   AF-A0A349Z266-F1
#
_cell.length_a   1.000
_cell.length_b   1.000
_cell.length_c   1.000
_cell.angle_alpha   90.00
_cell.angle_beta   90.00
_cell.angle_gamma   90.00
#
_symmetry.space_group_name_H-M   'P 1'
#
loop_
_entity.id
_entity.type
_entity.pdbx_description
1 polymer ?
#
loop_
_entity_poly.entity_id
_entity_poly.type
_entity_poly.pdbx_seq_one_letter_code
_entity_poly.pdbx_strand_id
1 'polypeptide(L)'
;MHSVWGYLAHEKTVPEAIFSATKGSVALFLNRLFACDGSISVYKTGQVRVSYGTASETLANDVQHLLLRFGIVAKLRAKEHHARRQFEVEIISRAGIESFIRQIGILGKESKVEEARGTLAEKRPHSNVDALPESAVDYIKQLKGSSSWTEIFARKGLQCPQGFNPHLSGQSRRLLSRTRARFYAELFDDSYLSELANSDLYWDEVQSIEYVGNKQVYDLTVPELHNFVAEDICVHNTTFAMNLAENAMLAEDKPVLVFSLEMPSEQIMMRMLASLSRVDQTKIRTAQLDDEDWARISNTMAMLKEKDNIYVDDSSGLTPMDVRSRARKLARERGGLSMIMVDYLQLMRVPSLSDNRTLEIAEISRSLKALAKELNIPVIALSQLNRSLEQRADKRPVNSDLRESGSIEQDADLIMFIYRDEVYHENSEDKGVAEIIIGKQRNGPIGTCRLTFQGQFSRFDNYAGPAVPDEY
;
A
#
# COMPACT_ATOMS: atom_id res chain seq x y z
N MET A 1 -45.81 -10.31 -5.56
CA MET A 1 -44.72 -9.72 -6.36
C MET A 1 -44.52 -8.30 -5.82
N HIS A 2 -43.57 -8.10 -4.92
CA HIS A 2 -43.31 -6.81 -4.27
C HIS A 2 -41.88 -6.35 -4.58
N SER A 3 -41.64 -6.03 -5.85
CA SER A 3 -40.39 -5.44 -6.33
C SER A 3 -40.60 -3.94 -6.53
N VAL A 4 -39.96 -3.14 -5.68
CA VAL A 4 -39.80 -1.70 -5.92
C VAL A 4 -38.86 -1.57 -7.13
N TRP A 5 -39.35 -1.00 -8.22
CA TRP A 5 -38.60 -0.80 -9.49
C TRP A 5 -38.21 -2.09 -10.23
N GLY A 6 -38.95 -3.19 -10.04
CA GLY A 6 -38.80 -4.41 -10.85
C GLY A 6 -37.75 -5.40 -10.35
N TYR A 7 -36.74 -4.96 -9.59
CA TYR A 7 -35.67 -5.81 -9.04
C TYR A 7 -36.15 -6.77 -7.95
N LEU A 8 -35.63 -8.00 -7.98
CA LEU A 8 -35.84 -9.04 -6.97
C LEU A 8 -34.93 -8.81 -5.75
N ALA A 9 -35.31 -9.40 -4.61
CA ALA A 9 -34.60 -9.18 -3.34
C ALA A 9 -33.12 -9.61 -3.33
N HIS A 10 -32.72 -10.48 -4.27
CA HIS A 10 -31.33 -10.94 -4.45
C HIS A 10 -30.54 -10.14 -5.49
N GLU A 11 -31.19 -9.23 -6.24
CA GLU A 11 -30.57 -8.37 -7.26
C GLU A 11 -30.29 -6.96 -6.73
N LYS A 12 -30.66 -6.67 -5.49
CA LYS A 12 -30.41 -5.36 -4.87
C LYS A 12 -28.91 -5.09 -4.80
N THR A 13 -28.52 -3.84 -5.02
CA THR A 13 -27.17 -3.29 -4.81
C THR A 13 -27.28 -1.92 -4.15
N VAL A 14 -26.16 -1.40 -3.65
CA VAL A 14 -26.05 0.02 -3.29
C VAL A 14 -25.87 0.84 -4.58
N PRO A 15 -26.64 1.93 -4.78
CA PRO A 15 -26.42 2.81 -5.93
C PRO A 15 -25.03 3.45 -5.91
N GLU A 16 -24.34 3.46 -7.05
CA GLU A 16 -22.97 3.97 -7.23
C GLU A 16 -22.74 5.36 -6.61
N ALA A 17 -23.73 6.27 -6.73
CA ALA A 17 -23.71 7.60 -6.16
C ALA A 17 -23.54 7.64 -4.62
N ILE A 18 -23.88 6.57 -3.89
CA ILE A 18 -23.65 6.47 -2.45
C ILE A 18 -22.16 6.28 -2.15
N PHE A 19 -21.42 5.54 -2.98
CA PHE A 19 -19.97 5.36 -2.81
C PHE A 19 -19.20 6.66 -3.06
N SER A 20 -19.68 7.56 -3.91
CA SER A 20 -19.09 8.90 -4.08
C SER A 20 -19.57 9.93 -3.04
N ALA A 21 -20.58 9.61 -2.24
CA ALA A 21 -21.20 10.56 -1.32
C ALA A 21 -20.35 10.90 -0.08
N THR A 22 -20.66 12.03 0.55
CA THR A 22 -19.99 12.48 1.78
C THR A 22 -20.17 11.47 2.92
N LYS A 23 -19.22 11.43 3.86
CA LYS A 23 -19.28 10.52 5.02
C LYS A 23 -20.59 10.66 5.84
N GLY A 24 -21.15 11.87 5.94
CA GLY A 24 -22.45 12.10 6.58
C GLY A 24 -23.63 11.53 5.78
N SER A 25 -23.60 11.66 4.45
CA SER A 25 -24.61 11.06 3.55
C SER A 25 -24.58 9.53 3.59
N VAL A 26 -23.37 8.92 3.59
CA VAL A 26 -23.20 7.47 3.72
C VAL A 26 -23.65 6.98 5.10
N ALA A 27 -23.33 7.72 6.17
CA ALA A 27 -23.82 7.39 7.51
C ALA A 27 -25.34 7.39 7.59
N LEU A 28 -26.01 8.40 7.01
CA LEU A 28 -27.46 8.46 6.93
C LEU A 28 -28.03 7.30 6.10
N PHE A 29 -27.44 6.98 4.95
CA PHE A 29 -27.85 5.84 4.12
C PHE A 29 -27.77 4.51 4.89
N LEU A 30 -26.61 4.21 5.50
CA LEU A 30 -26.43 3.01 6.32
C LEU A 30 -27.39 2.98 7.52
N ASN A 31 -27.59 4.11 8.21
CA ASN A 31 -28.55 4.23 9.31
C ASN A 31 -29.98 3.86 8.88
N ARG A 32 -30.42 4.29 7.70
CA ARG A 32 -31.75 3.93 7.15
C ARG A 32 -31.79 2.48 6.66
N LEU A 33 -30.72 1.99 6.05
CA LEU A 33 -30.64 0.61 5.56
C LEU A 33 -30.70 -0.42 6.72
N PHE A 34 -29.97 -0.16 7.80
CA PHE A 34 -30.03 -0.96 9.04
C PHE A 34 -31.37 -0.78 9.79
N ALA A 35 -32.12 0.30 9.56
CA ALA A 35 -33.46 0.46 10.13
C ALA A 35 -34.44 -0.58 9.58
N CYS A 36 -34.34 -0.87 8.28
CA CYS A 36 -35.12 -1.92 7.61
C CYS A 36 -34.67 -3.32 8.08
N ASP A 37 -33.53 -3.81 7.57
CA ASP A 37 -33.13 -5.22 7.68
C ASP A 37 -31.93 -5.44 8.63
N GLY A 38 -31.53 -4.41 9.38
CA GLY A 38 -30.51 -4.48 10.42
C GLY A 38 -31.07 -4.74 11.82
N SER A 39 -30.23 -5.22 12.72
CA SER A 39 -30.54 -5.32 14.14
C SER A 39 -29.31 -5.11 15.02
N ILE A 40 -29.54 -4.67 16.25
CA ILE A 40 -28.55 -4.72 17.34
C ILE A 40 -29.14 -5.56 18.47
N SER A 41 -28.33 -6.48 18.98
CA SER A 41 -28.73 -7.47 19.98
C SER A 41 -27.72 -7.51 21.12
N VAL A 42 -28.22 -7.46 22.35
CA VAL A 42 -27.46 -7.67 23.58
C VAL A 42 -27.80 -9.06 24.12
N TYR A 43 -26.79 -9.92 24.22
CA TYR A 43 -26.97 -11.28 24.74
C TYR A 43 -26.82 -11.32 26.27
N LYS A 44 -27.38 -12.35 26.93
CA LYS A 44 -27.23 -12.57 28.38
C LYS A 44 -25.76 -12.70 28.84
N THR A 45 -24.85 -13.05 27.92
CA THR A 45 -23.39 -13.06 28.15
C THR A 45 -22.78 -11.66 28.22
N GLY A 46 -23.54 -10.60 27.94
CA GLY A 46 -23.09 -9.22 27.72
C GLY A 46 -22.30 -9.03 26.43
N GLN A 47 -22.34 -9.99 25.51
CA GLN A 47 -21.88 -9.79 24.14
C GLN A 47 -22.89 -8.92 23.41
N VAL A 48 -22.42 -7.92 22.68
CA VAL A 48 -23.22 -7.12 21.74
C VAL A 48 -22.90 -7.59 20.33
N ARG A 49 -23.92 -7.62 19.46
CA ARG A 49 -23.78 -7.84 18.02
C ARG A 49 -24.63 -6.83 17.27
N VAL A 50 -24.07 -6.22 16.24
CA VAL A 50 -24.84 -5.56 15.17
C VAL A 50 -24.82 -6.50 13.96
N SER A 51 -25.94 -6.63 13.26
CA SER A 51 -26.10 -7.53 12.11
C SER A 51 -27.00 -6.89 11.06
N TYR A 52 -26.69 -7.05 9.78
CA TYR A 52 -27.57 -6.69 8.66
C TYR A 52 -27.81 -7.91 7.76
N GLY A 53 -29.08 -8.28 7.56
CA GLY A 53 -29.47 -9.43 6.76
C GLY A 53 -29.96 -9.04 5.36
N THR A 54 -29.54 -9.77 4.33
CA THR A 54 -29.97 -9.56 2.94
C THR A 54 -29.99 -10.88 2.15
N ALA A 55 -30.79 -10.93 1.09
CA ALA A 55 -30.80 -12.03 0.12
C ALA A 55 -29.87 -11.79 -1.08
N SER A 56 -29.30 -10.57 -1.21
CA SER A 56 -28.31 -10.21 -2.22
C SER A 56 -26.90 -10.28 -1.63
N GLU A 57 -26.03 -11.04 -2.29
CA GLU A 57 -24.60 -11.13 -1.99
C GLU A 57 -23.90 -9.79 -2.25
N THR A 58 -24.19 -9.17 -3.40
CA THR A 58 -23.65 -7.87 -3.78
C THR A 58 -24.00 -6.79 -2.76
N LEU A 59 -25.26 -6.69 -2.33
CA LEU A 59 -25.66 -5.72 -1.29
C LEU A 59 -24.96 -5.99 0.05
N ALA A 60 -24.64 -7.25 0.37
CA ALA A 60 -23.93 -7.57 1.60
C ALA A 60 -22.46 -7.09 1.52
N ASN A 61 -21.80 -7.31 0.39
CA ASN A 61 -20.45 -6.81 0.11
C ASN A 61 -20.43 -5.27 0.06
N ASP A 62 -21.36 -4.63 -0.64
CA ASP A 62 -21.50 -3.17 -0.71
C ASP A 62 -21.60 -2.53 0.68
N VAL A 63 -22.43 -3.12 1.56
CA VAL A 63 -22.60 -2.66 2.94
C VAL A 63 -21.33 -2.89 3.76
N GLN A 64 -20.64 -4.01 3.57
CA GLN A 64 -19.36 -4.29 4.20
C GLN A 64 -18.30 -3.26 3.80
N HIS A 65 -18.17 -2.93 2.51
CA HIS A 65 -17.26 -1.89 2.01
C HIS A 65 -17.60 -0.50 2.54
N LEU A 66 -18.88 -0.08 2.51
CA LEU A 66 -19.28 1.22 3.06
C LEU A 66 -18.97 1.37 4.56
N LEU A 67 -18.98 0.29 5.33
CA LEU A 67 -18.61 0.28 6.75
C LEU A 67 -17.11 0.55 6.99
N LEU A 68 -16.23 0.21 6.04
CA LEU A 68 -14.79 0.49 6.13
C LEU A 68 -14.50 1.99 6.23
N ARG A 69 -15.30 2.86 5.59
CA ARG A 69 -15.21 4.34 5.72
C ARG A 69 -15.39 4.89 7.14
N PHE A 70 -15.87 4.04 8.06
CA PHE A 70 -16.07 4.35 9.46
C PHE A 70 -15.08 3.62 10.37
N GLY A 71 -14.11 2.88 9.81
CA GLY A 71 -13.19 2.01 10.55
C GLY A 71 -13.91 0.78 11.14
N ILE A 72 -14.96 0.29 10.46
CA ILE A 72 -15.79 -0.81 10.95
C ILE A 72 -15.55 -2.04 10.06
N VAL A 73 -14.67 -2.93 10.53
CA VAL A 73 -14.52 -4.26 9.93
C VAL A 73 -15.71 -5.13 10.36
N ALA A 74 -16.49 -5.58 9.38
CA ALA A 74 -17.62 -6.48 9.57
C ALA A 74 -17.34 -7.86 8.94
N LYS A 75 -17.84 -8.92 9.56
CA LYS A 75 -17.75 -10.29 9.05
C LYS A 75 -18.98 -10.63 8.21
N LEU A 76 -18.78 -10.97 6.95
CA LEU A 76 -19.82 -11.55 6.11
C LEU A 76 -20.04 -13.02 6.46
N ARG A 77 -21.29 -13.47 6.52
CA ARG A 77 -21.68 -14.89 6.62
C ARG A 77 -22.73 -15.24 5.59
N ALA A 78 -22.54 -16.33 4.86
CA ALA A 78 -23.61 -16.98 4.12
C ALA A 78 -24.32 -18.03 5.01
N LYS A 79 -25.64 -18.14 4.88
CA LYS A 79 -26.48 -19.17 5.50
C LYS A 79 -27.45 -19.72 4.47
N GLU A 80 -27.69 -21.02 4.46
CA GLU A 80 -28.82 -21.60 3.73
C GLU A 80 -30.06 -21.65 4.63
N HIS A 81 -31.19 -21.17 4.12
CA HIS A 81 -32.48 -21.24 4.80
C HIS A 81 -33.58 -21.59 3.78
N HIS A 82 -34.22 -22.74 3.96
CA HIS A 82 -35.21 -23.31 3.02
C HIS A 82 -34.74 -23.30 1.55
N ALA A 83 -33.55 -23.85 1.27
CA ALA A 83 -32.92 -23.90 -0.06
C ALA A 83 -32.73 -22.52 -0.74
N ARG A 84 -32.59 -21.45 0.07
CA ARG A 84 -32.19 -20.12 -0.40
C ARG A 84 -31.00 -19.63 0.42
N ARG A 85 -29.97 -19.13 -0.27
CA ARG A 85 -28.80 -18.49 0.34
C ARG A 85 -29.19 -17.11 0.85
N GLN A 86 -28.83 -16.80 2.09
CA GLN A 86 -28.97 -15.48 2.72
C GLN A 86 -27.62 -15.05 3.26
N PHE A 87 -27.38 -13.75 3.29
CA PHE A 87 -26.12 -13.14 3.69
C PHE A 87 -26.35 -12.24 4.90
N GLU A 88 -25.44 -12.30 5.86
CA GLU A 88 -25.48 -11.52 7.10
C GLU A 88 -24.13 -10.82 7.31
N VAL A 89 -24.16 -9.48 7.37
CA VAL A 89 -23.02 -8.64 7.69
C VAL A 89 -23.02 -8.40 9.21
N GLU A 90 -22.11 -9.06 9.94
CA GLU A 90 -22.01 -9.01 11.40
C GLU A 90 -20.87 -8.09 11.87
N ILE A 91 -21.18 -7.09 12.70
CA ILE A 91 -20.18 -6.33 13.46
C ILE A 91 -20.14 -6.89 14.88
N ILE A 92 -19.01 -7.51 15.23
CA ILE A 92 -18.80 -8.21 16.51
C ILE A 92 -17.68 -7.55 17.34
N SER A 93 -16.74 -6.86 16.69
CA SER A 93 -15.64 -6.18 17.37
C SER A 93 -16.17 -5.00 18.19
N ARG A 94 -15.71 -4.86 19.45
CA ARG A 94 -16.13 -3.75 20.31
C ARG A 94 -15.88 -2.39 19.66
N ALA A 95 -14.69 -2.19 19.11
CA ALA A 95 -14.34 -0.94 18.42
C ALA A 95 -15.23 -0.66 17.20
N GLY A 96 -15.56 -1.70 16.42
CA GLY A 96 -16.50 -1.59 15.30
C GLY A 96 -17.91 -1.23 15.76
N ILE A 97 -18.40 -1.85 16.84
CA ILE A 97 -19.74 -1.56 17.41
C ILE A 97 -19.78 -0.15 18.02
N GLU A 98 -18.77 0.26 18.80
CA GLU A 98 -18.68 1.62 19.36
C GLU A 98 -18.60 2.67 18.24
N SER A 99 -17.83 2.39 17.19
CA SER A 99 -17.75 3.23 15.99
C SER A 99 -19.09 3.30 15.25
N PHE A 100 -19.78 2.18 15.08
CA PHE A 100 -21.11 2.09 14.47
C PHE A 100 -22.15 2.89 15.25
N ILE A 101 -22.23 2.69 16.57
CA ILE A 101 -23.15 3.42 17.46
C ILE A 101 -22.90 4.93 17.41
N ARG A 102 -21.62 5.35 17.43
CA ARG A 102 -21.22 6.76 17.44
C ARG A 102 -21.43 7.47 16.09
N GLN A 103 -21.19 6.79 14.97
CA GLN A 103 -21.15 7.42 13.64
C GLN A 103 -22.36 7.12 12.75
N ILE A 104 -23.10 6.03 13.01
CA ILE A 104 -24.17 5.54 12.13
C ILE A 104 -25.48 5.33 12.91
N GLY A 105 -25.48 4.47 13.93
CA GLY A 105 -26.68 4.09 14.68
C GLY A 105 -27.72 3.35 13.83
N ILE A 106 -28.93 3.17 14.37
CA ILE A 106 -30.06 2.55 13.64
C ILE A 106 -31.35 3.31 13.96
N LEU A 107 -32.03 3.86 12.94
CA LEU A 107 -33.31 4.54 13.13
C LEU A 107 -34.38 3.57 13.66
N GLY A 108 -35.18 4.03 14.63
CA GLY A 108 -36.29 3.29 15.21
C GLY A 108 -35.87 2.15 16.15
N LYS A 109 -34.57 2.05 16.46
CA LYS A 109 -33.98 1.04 17.36
C LYS A 109 -33.05 1.69 18.40
N GLU A 110 -33.22 2.99 18.63
CA GLU A 110 -32.39 3.85 19.50
C GLU A 110 -32.30 3.31 20.94
N SER A 111 -33.41 2.79 21.49
CA SER A 111 -33.42 2.18 22.83
C SER A 111 -32.48 0.96 22.93
N LYS A 112 -32.37 0.13 21.88
CA LYS A 112 -31.43 -1.01 21.87
C LYS A 112 -29.99 -0.58 21.58
N VAL A 113 -29.80 0.49 20.82
CA VAL A 113 -28.49 1.13 20.63
C VAL A 113 -27.94 1.65 21.96
N GLU A 114 -28.80 2.24 22.78
CA GLU A 114 -28.45 2.73 24.12
C GLU A 114 -28.19 1.59 25.12
N GLU A 115 -29.01 0.54 25.12
CA GLU A 115 -28.79 -0.69 25.90
C GLU A 115 -27.42 -1.34 25.58
N ALA A 116 -27.08 -1.41 24.29
CA ALA A 116 -25.78 -1.86 23.83
C ALA A 116 -24.63 -0.94 24.28
N ARG A 117 -24.82 0.39 24.21
CA ARG A 117 -23.83 1.38 24.67
C ARG A 117 -23.53 1.22 26.16
N GLY A 118 -24.56 1.04 26.99
CA GLY A 118 -24.41 0.76 28.42
C GLY A 118 -23.65 -0.55 28.68
N THR A 119 -24.05 -1.63 28.02
CA THR A 119 -23.42 -2.95 28.19
C THR A 119 -21.93 -2.95 27.83
N LEU A 120 -21.53 -2.20 26.80
CA LEU A 120 -20.12 -2.07 26.40
C LEU A 120 -19.30 -1.27 27.42
N ALA A 121 -19.89 -0.28 28.10
CA ALA A 121 -19.19 0.51 29.11
C ALA A 121 -18.77 -0.32 30.34
N GLU A 122 -19.58 -1.30 30.75
CA GLU A 122 -19.36 -2.08 31.99
C GLU A 122 -18.34 -3.23 31.85
N LYS A 123 -18.16 -3.80 30.65
CA LYS A 123 -17.33 -5.00 30.47
C LYS A 123 -15.92 -4.69 29.97
N ARG A 124 -14.93 -5.42 30.50
CA ARG A 124 -13.57 -5.46 29.91
C ARG A 124 -13.62 -6.13 28.53
N PRO A 125 -12.85 -5.64 27.54
CA PRO A 125 -12.88 -6.19 26.18
C PRO A 125 -12.32 -7.61 26.12
N HIS A 126 -13.05 -8.50 25.43
CA HIS A 126 -12.56 -9.80 24.99
C HIS A 126 -12.59 -9.85 23.45
N SER A 127 -11.52 -9.39 22.81
CA SER A 127 -11.34 -9.49 21.36
C SER A 127 -10.55 -10.75 21.01
N ASN A 128 -11.26 -11.83 20.68
CA ASN A 128 -10.71 -12.99 19.95
C ASN A 128 -10.76 -12.71 18.43
N VAL A 129 -10.39 -11.49 18.05
CA VAL A 129 -10.58 -10.89 16.72
C VAL A 129 -9.31 -10.06 16.47
N ASP A 130 -8.79 -10.08 15.24
CA ASP A 130 -7.48 -9.50 14.90
C ASP A 130 -6.32 -10.15 15.68
N ALA A 131 -6.13 -11.43 15.39
CA ALA A 131 -5.07 -12.26 15.94
C ALA A 131 -3.85 -12.21 15.02
N LEU A 132 -2.68 -11.83 15.56
CA LEU A 132 -1.46 -11.81 14.79
C LEU A 132 -1.06 -13.22 14.34
N PRO A 133 -0.41 -13.36 13.16
CA PRO A 133 0.03 -14.64 12.62
C PRO A 133 0.93 -15.44 13.56
N GLU A 134 0.99 -16.76 13.34
CA GLU A 134 1.83 -17.67 14.13
C GLU A 134 3.33 -17.27 14.14
N SER A 135 3.82 -16.65 13.06
CA SER A 135 5.18 -16.12 12.96
C SER A 135 5.50 -15.09 14.05
N ALA A 136 4.54 -14.29 14.52
CA ALA A 136 4.75 -13.36 15.62
C ALA A 136 4.95 -14.09 16.97
N VAL A 137 4.30 -15.25 17.15
CA VAL A 137 4.52 -16.13 18.31
C VAL A 137 5.90 -16.77 18.26
N ASP A 138 6.37 -17.16 17.07
CA ASP A 138 7.69 -17.75 16.89
C ASP A 138 8.82 -16.71 17.00
N TYR A 139 8.59 -15.47 16.56
CA TYR A 139 9.51 -14.35 16.79
C TYR A 139 9.71 -14.07 18.30
N ILE A 140 8.63 -14.07 19.10
CA ILE A 140 8.76 -13.93 20.56
C ILE A 140 9.57 -15.08 21.18
N LYS A 141 9.46 -16.31 20.65
CA LYS A 141 10.30 -17.44 21.10
C LYS A 141 11.77 -17.24 20.74
N GLN A 142 12.06 -16.65 19.58
CA GLN A 142 13.43 -16.31 19.17
C GLN A 142 14.02 -15.20 20.07
N LEU A 143 13.30 -14.10 20.30
CA LEU A 143 13.71 -13.03 21.22
C LEU A 143 13.97 -13.53 22.65
N LYS A 144 13.11 -14.44 23.14
CA LYS A 144 13.29 -15.10 24.45
C LYS A 144 14.57 -15.96 24.47
N GLY A 145 14.86 -16.67 23.39
CA GLY A 145 15.97 -17.62 23.28
C GLY A 145 16.00 -18.62 24.44
N SER A 146 17.20 -18.85 24.99
CA SER A 146 17.42 -19.73 26.14
C SER A 146 17.05 -19.11 27.50
N SER A 147 16.95 -17.78 27.62
CA SER A 147 16.69 -17.10 28.91
C SER A 147 15.36 -17.47 29.55
N SER A 148 15.32 -17.56 30.88
CA SER A 148 14.07 -17.75 31.61
C SER A 148 13.18 -16.50 31.58
N TRP A 149 11.87 -16.66 31.76
CA TRP A 149 10.96 -15.51 31.91
C TRP A 149 11.33 -14.65 33.13
N THR A 150 11.84 -15.25 34.20
CA THR A 150 12.32 -14.54 35.38
C THR A 150 13.47 -13.58 35.04
N GLU A 151 14.44 -14.00 34.23
CA GLU A 151 15.52 -13.13 33.74
C GLU A 151 14.99 -11.99 32.87
N ILE A 152 14.05 -12.27 31.97
CA ILE A 152 13.50 -11.29 31.01
C ILE A 152 12.76 -10.18 31.76
N PHE A 153 11.90 -10.52 32.72
CA PHE A 153 11.27 -9.53 33.59
C PHE A 153 12.30 -8.76 34.44
N ALA A 154 13.31 -9.45 34.98
CA ALA A 154 14.35 -8.81 35.79
C ALA A 154 15.19 -7.78 35.01
N ARG A 155 15.45 -8.00 33.71
CA ARG A 155 16.11 -7.00 32.83
C ARG A 155 15.34 -5.67 32.74
N LYS A 156 14.01 -5.71 32.94
CA LYS A 156 13.13 -4.54 33.01
C LYS A 156 12.91 -3.99 34.42
N GLY A 157 13.59 -4.55 35.44
CA GLY A 157 13.32 -4.23 36.84
C GLY A 157 11.95 -4.71 37.34
N LEU A 158 11.30 -5.62 36.61
CA LEU A 158 9.98 -6.16 36.94
C LEU A 158 10.10 -7.53 37.63
N GLN A 159 9.18 -7.84 38.53
CA GLN A 159 9.06 -9.17 39.10
C GLN A 159 8.16 -10.04 38.23
N CYS A 160 8.65 -11.23 37.83
CA CYS A 160 7.84 -12.18 37.06
C CYS A 160 6.64 -12.68 37.92
N PRO A 161 5.39 -12.59 37.44
CA PRO A 161 4.23 -13.03 38.20
C PRO A 161 4.28 -14.52 38.57
N GLN A 162 3.83 -14.86 39.78
CA GLN A 162 3.75 -16.25 40.21
C GLN A 162 2.80 -17.04 39.30
N GLY A 163 3.28 -18.13 38.71
CA GLY A 163 2.51 -18.93 37.75
C GLY A 163 2.34 -18.31 36.37
N PHE A 164 3.18 -17.33 35.98
CA PHE A 164 3.15 -16.71 34.65
C PHE A 164 3.22 -17.77 33.53
N ASN A 165 2.16 -17.82 32.72
CA ASN A 165 2.10 -18.62 31.50
C ASN A 165 2.10 -17.67 30.28
N PRO A 166 3.10 -17.74 29.39
CA PRO A 166 3.18 -16.86 28.23
C PRO A 166 2.14 -17.20 27.14
N HIS A 167 1.50 -18.38 27.20
CA HIS A 167 0.53 -18.89 26.23
C HIS A 167 1.06 -19.01 24.79
N LEU A 168 2.35 -19.32 24.62
CA LEU A 168 3.04 -19.42 23.31
C LEU A 168 3.27 -20.86 22.82
N SER A 169 3.02 -21.88 23.66
CA SER A 169 3.31 -23.29 23.36
C SER A 169 2.45 -24.28 24.16
N GLY A 170 2.47 -25.54 23.72
CA GLY A 170 1.78 -26.67 24.36
C GLY A 170 0.26 -26.54 24.39
N GLN A 171 -0.38 -27.28 25.30
CA GLN A 171 -1.85 -27.29 25.49
C GLN A 171 -2.44 -25.92 25.88
N SER A 172 -1.61 -24.97 26.29
CA SER A 172 -2.01 -23.61 26.66
C SER A 172 -1.73 -22.55 25.58
N ARG A 173 -1.29 -22.96 24.38
CA ARG A 173 -1.04 -22.08 23.22
C ARG A 173 -2.31 -21.31 22.87
N ARG A 174 -2.17 -20.00 22.63
CA ARG A 174 -3.23 -19.12 22.14
C ARG A 174 -2.66 -18.16 21.11
N LEU A 175 -3.43 -17.88 20.06
CA LEU A 175 -3.16 -16.81 19.10
C LEU A 175 -2.82 -15.49 19.80
N LEU A 176 -1.90 -14.73 19.22
CA LEU A 176 -1.34 -13.53 19.82
C LEU A 176 -2.21 -12.31 19.50
N SER A 177 -2.93 -11.78 20.48
CA SER A 177 -3.67 -10.53 20.31
C SER A 177 -2.73 -9.31 20.33
N ARG A 178 -3.10 -8.21 19.68
CA ARG A 178 -2.35 -6.93 19.73
C ARG A 178 -1.99 -6.48 21.14
N THR A 179 -2.88 -6.67 22.12
CA THR A 179 -2.60 -6.35 23.53
C THR A 179 -1.47 -7.20 24.12
N ARG A 180 -1.42 -8.50 23.78
CA ARG A 180 -0.30 -9.37 24.19
C ARG A 180 0.98 -9.02 23.43
N ALA A 181 0.88 -8.68 22.14
CA ALA A 181 2.01 -8.22 21.35
C ALA A 181 2.62 -6.95 21.93
N ARG A 182 1.81 -5.94 22.30
CA ARG A 182 2.27 -4.72 22.98
C ARG A 182 2.96 -5.02 24.30
N PHE A 183 2.38 -5.90 25.12
CA PHE A 183 3.01 -6.35 26.36
C PHE A 183 4.39 -6.98 26.11
N TYR A 184 4.55 -7.80 25.06
CA TYR A 184 5.85 -8.36 24.72
C TYR A 184 6.81 -7.31 24.11
N ALA A 185 6.33 -6.37 23.29
CA ALA A 185 7.12 -5.25 22.79
C ALA A 185 7.72 -4.43 23.94
N GLU A 186 6.89 -4.05 24.92
CA GLU A 186 7.32 -3.34 26.13
C GLU A 186 8.27 -4.18 26.99
N LEU A 187 8.07 -5.50 27.08
CA LEU A 187 8.92 -6.39 27.87
C LEU A 187 10.30 -6.63 27.23
N PHE A 188 10.39 -6.63 25.90
CA PHE A 188 11.63 -6.87 25.15
C PHE A 188 12.34 -5.60 24.63
N ASP A 189 11.70 -4.42 24.70
CA ASP A 189 12.11 -3.19 23.97
C ASP A 189 12.20 -3.42 22.45
N ASP A 190 11.24 -4.17 21.91
CA ASP A 190 11.25 -4.59 20.51
C ASP A 190 10.34 -3.72 19.63
N SER A 191 10.93 -3.08 18.62
CA SER A 191 10.22 -2.17 17.70
C SER A 191 9.25 -2.91 16.77
N TYR A 192 9.62 -4.09 16.28
CA TYR A 192 8.80 -4.88 15.36
C TYR A 192 7.50 -5.38 16.03
N LEU A 193 7.58 -5.85 17.28
CA LEU A 193 6.40 -6.19 18.08
C LEU A 193 5.56 -4.96 18.42
N SER A 194 6.18 -3.78 18.58
CA SER A 194 5.47 -2.52 18.79
C SER A 194 4.68 -2.11 17.52
N GLU A 195 5.32 -2.18 16.36
CA GLU A 195 4.68 -1.96 15.05
C GLU A 195 3.55 -2.96 14.81
N LEU A 196 3.79 -4.26 14.99
CA LEU A 196 2.74 -5.29 14.89
C LEU A 196 1.57 -5.06 15.85
N ALA A 197 1.82 -4.53 17.06
CA ALA A 197 0.77 -4.24 18.03
C ALA A 197 -0.02 -2.96 17.76
N ASN A 198 0.53 -2.04 16.96
CA ASN A 198 -0.04 -0.73 16.66
C ASN A 198 -0.45 -0.55 15.18
N SER A 199 -0.11 -1.50 14.31
CA SER A 199 -0.42 -1.51 12.88
C SER A 199 -1.94 -1.48 12.63
N ASP A 200 -2.35 -0.84 11.53
CA ASP A 200 -3.73 -0.82 11.05
C ASP A 200 -4.09 -2.07 10.21
N LEU A 201 -3.14 -2.98 9.95
CA LEU A 201 -3.33 -4.20 9.16
C LEU A 201 -4.07 -5.27 9.97
N TYR A 202 -5.31 -5.60 9.60
CA TYR A 202 -6.15 -6.60 10.25
C TYR A 202 -5.84 -8.03 9.77
N TRP A 203 -5.68 -8.98 10.70
CA TRP A 203 -5.40 -10.40 10.40
C TRP A 203 -6.55 -11.34 10.80
N ASP A 204 -6.88 -12.30 9.92
CA ASP A 204 -7.92 -13.32 10.14
C ASP A 204 -7.49 -14.69 9.57
N GLU A 205 -8.20 -15.75 9.97
CA GLU A 205 -7.92 -17.13 9.55
C GLU A 205 -8.67 -17.50 8.26
N VAL A 206 -7.95 -18.07 7.30
CA VAL A 206 -8.52 -18.63 6.06
C VAL A 206 -9.37 -19.87 6.41
N GLN A 207 -10.69 -19.69 6.45
CA GLN A 207 -11.64 -20.73 6.89
C GLN A 207 -11.85 -21.87 5.87
N SER A 208 -11.78 -21.57 4.57
CA SER A 208 -11.95 -22.55 3.49
C SER A 208 -11.32 -22.06 2.19
N ILE A 209 -10.96 -23.01 1.32
CA ILE A 209 -10.54 -22.77 -0.06
C ILE A 209 -11.42 -23.66 -0.94
N GLU A 210 -12.27 -23.06 -1.77
CA GLU A 210 -13.22 -23.77 -2.62
C GLU A 210 -12.79 -23.69 -4.09
N TYR A 211 -12.74 -24.84 -4.77
CA TYR A 211 -12.41 -24.89 -6.20
C TYR A 211 -13.64 -24.55 -7.05
N VAL A 212 -13.68 -23.32 -7.58
CA VAL A 212 -14.79 -22.78 -8.40
C VAL A 212 -14.69 -23.13 -9.89
N GLY A 213 -13.87 -24.13 -10.24
CA GLY A 213 -13.51 -24.46 -11.62
C GLY A 213 -12.45 -23.53 -12.19
N ASN A 214 -11.96 -23.85 -13.40
CA ASN A 214 -11.07 -22.97 -14.15
C ASN A 214 -11.86 -21.75 -14.65
N LYS A 215 -11.80 -20.66 -13.89
CA LYS A 215 -12.25 -19.34 -14.33
C LYS A 215 -11.13 -18.66 -15.12
N GLN A 216 -11.48 -17.82 -16.08
CA GLN A 216 -10.57 -16.80 -16.59
C GLN A 216 -10.35 -15.80 -15.45
N VAL A 217 -9.35 -16.06 -14.61
CA VAL A 217 -8.89 -15.12 -13.58
C VAL A 217 -7.90 -14.17 -14.23
N TYR A 218 -8.10 -12.87 -14.01
CA TYR A 218 -7.04 -11.90 -14.24
C TYR A 218 -6.11 -11.98 -13.04
N ASP A 219 -4.98 -12.68 -13.20
CA ASP A 219 -3.86 -12.56 -12.27
C ASP A 219 -3.27 -11.16 -12.43
N LEU A 220 -3.71 -10.25 -11.56
CA LEU A 220 -3.11 -8.94 -11.40
C LEU A 220 -1.83 -9.06 -10.57
N THR A 221 -0.84 -9.76 -11.13
CA THR A 221 0.56 -9.50 -10.82
C THR A 221 0.86 -8.09 -11.30
N VAL A 222 0.55 -7.10 -10.45
CA VAL A 222 1.10 -5.76 -10.60
C VAL A 222 2.61 -5.94 -10.41
N PRO A 223 3.44 -5.74 -11.45
CA PRO A 223 4.88 -5.95 -11.32
C PRO A 223 5.56 -4.81 -10.55
N GLU A 224 4.74 -3.94 -9.95
CA GLU A 224 5.05 -2.63 -9.41
C GLU A 224 5.53 -1.66 -10.54
N LEU A 225 5.10 -0.39 -10.66
CA LEU A 225 4.23 0.44 -9.81
C LEU A 225 3.32 1.32 -10.69
N HIS A 226 2.01 1.34 -10.39
CA HIS A 226 1.02 2.32 -10.85
C HIS A 226 -0.05 2.52 -9.76
N ASN A 227 -0.28 3.76 -9.28
CA ASN A 227 -1.15 4.06 -8.13
C ASN A 227 -2.66 3.95 -8.42
N PHE A 228 -3.17 2.72 -8.52
CA PHE A 228 -4.60 2.41 -8.63
C PHE A 228 -5.21 1.99 -7.30
N VAL A 229 -6.49 2.33 -7.07
CA VAL A 229 -7.31 1.71 -6.01
C VAL A 229 -8.19 0.64 -6.65
N ALA A 230 -7.85 -0.62 -6.43
CA ALA A 230 -8.69 -1.77 -6.77
C ALA A 230 -9.01 -2.53 -5.49
N GLU A 231 -10.29 -2.74 -5.19
CA GLU A 231 -10.77 -3.39 -3.95
C GLU A 231 -10.02 -2.86 -2.68
N ASP A 232 -9.91 -1.53 -2.58
CA ASP A 232 -9.33 -0.75 -1.45
C ASP A 232 -7.79 -0.74 -1.23
N ILE A 233 -6.91 -1.07 -2.20
CA ILE A 233 -5.40 -1.04 -2.05
C ILE A 233 -4.65 -0.27 -3.19
N CYS A 234 -3.47 0.36 -2.92
CA CYS A 234 -2.64 1.29 -3.77
C CYS A 234 -1.26 0.74 -4.28
N VAL A 235 -0.54 1.45 -5.21
CA VAL A 235 0.33 0.98 -6.37
C VAL A 235 1.56 1.81 -6.93
N HIS A 236 1.75 3.15 -6.78
CA HIS A 236 2.97 4.02 -7.08
C HIS A 236 3.52 4.32 -8.55
N ASN A 237 4.85 4.53 -8.88
CA ASN A 237 5.43 4.84 -10.25
C ASN A 237 6.97 4.60 -10.59
N THR A 238 7.80 3.99 -9.73
CA THR A 238 9.31 4.09 -9.69
C THR A 238 10.14 3.25 -10.69
N THR A 239 9.59 2.19 -11.29
CA THR A 239 10.36 1.16 -12.01
C THR A 239 11.29 1.69 -13.12
N PHE A 240 10.80 2.62 -13.95
CA PHE A 240 11.60 3.24 -15.02
C PHE A 240 12.82 4.01 -14.48
N ALA A 241 12.63 4.75 -13.39
CA ALA A 241 13.69 5.59 -12.82
C ALA A 241 14.78 4.73 -12.17
N MET A 242 14.43 3.58 -11.57
CA MET A 242 15.42 2.61 -11.10
C MET A 242 16.23 2.01 -12.24
N ASN A 243 15.64 1.72 -13.41
CA ASN A 243 16.46 1.28 -14.55
C ASN A 243 17.40 2.39 -15.08
N LEU A 244 17.03 3.68 -14.98
CA LEU A 244 17.98 4.77 -15.28
C LEU A 244 19.14 4.80 -14.28
N ALA A 245 18.86 4.62 -12.99
CA ALA A 245 19.86 4.52 -11.93
C ALA A 245 20.78 3.29 -12.11
N GLU A 246 20.22 2.12 -12.44
CA GLU A 246 20.96 0.90 -12.78
C GLU A 246 21.92 1.10 -13.96
N ASN A 247 21.44 1.70 -15.05
CA ASN A 247 22.27 1.95 -16.22
C ASN A 247 23.39 2.96 -15.92
N ALA A 248 23.11 4.01 -15.15
CA ALA A 248 24.13 4.96 -14.69
C ALA A 248 25.19 4.31 -13.78
N MET A 249 24.76 3.43 -12.85
CA MET A 249 25.63 2.65 -11.96
C MET A 249 26.55 1.69 -12.74
N LEU A 250 26.05 1.07 -13.81
CA LEU A 250 26.86 0.20 -14.67
C LEU A 250 27.84 1.00 -15.54
N ALA A 251 27.39 2.11 -16.12
CA ALA A 251 28.15 2.90 -17.09
C ALA A 251 29.23 3.82 -16.49
N GLU A 252 29.03 4.32 -15.27
CA GLU A 252 29.99 5.17 -14.57
C GLU A 252 30.49 4.53 -13.27
N ASP A 253 31.75 4.81 -12.90
CA ASP A 253 32.30 4.35 -11.61
C ASP A 253 31.94 5.27 -10.44
N LYS A 254 31.36 6.46 -10.72
CA LYS A 254 30.92 7.39 -9.69
C LYS A 254 29.60 6.93 -9.06
N PRO A 255 29.35 7.22 -7.77
CA PRO A 255 28.14 6.79 -7.10
C PRO A 255 26.84 7.39 -7.66
N VAL A 256 25.82 6.55 -7.80
CA VAL A 256 24.42 6.92 -7.92
C VAL A 256 23.80 6.98 -6.52
N LEU A 257 23.10 8.07 -6.21
CA LEU A 257 22.42 8.26 -4.93
C LEU A 257 20.90 8.30 -5.11
N VAL A 258 20.20 7.36 -4.49
CA VAL A 258 18.74 7.21 -4.53
C VAL A 258 18.14 7.61 -3.19
N PHE A 259 17.21 8.56 -3.19
CA PHE A 259 16.33 8.83 -2.07
C PHE A 259 14.95 8.24 -2.38
N SER A 260 14.51 7.21 -1.63
CA SER A 260 13.16 6.66 -1.76
C SER A 260 12.36 6.98 -0.50
N LEU A 261 11.49 7.98 -0.60
CA LEU A 261 10.65 8.44 0.50
C LEU A 261 9.38 7.58 0.64
N GLU A 262 9.07 6.76 -0.36
CA GLU A 262 7.87 5.91 -0.43
C GLU A 262 8.15 4.43 -0.17
N MET A 263 9.28 3.89 -0.67
CA MET A 263 9.59 2.47 -0.58
C MET A 263 10.80 2.20 0.33
N PRO A 264 10.75 1.17 1.19
CA PRO A 264 11.92 0.69 1.93
C PRO A 264 13.05 0.26 0.99
N SER A 265 14.30 0.44 1.44
CA SER A 265 15.50 0.12 0.67
C SER A 265 15.57 -1.34 0.24
N GLU A 266 15.04 -2.30 1.03
CA GLU A 266 15.01 -3.71 0.64
C GLU A 266 14.12 -3.96 -0.59
N GLN A 267 13.00 -3.24 -0.72
CA GLN A 267 12.09 -3.40 -1.86
C GLN A 267 12.73 -2.86 -3.14
N ILE A 268 13.38 -1.70 -3.05
CA ILE A 268 14.18 -1.14 -4.16
C ILE A 268 15.28 -2.12 -4.59
N MET A 269 15.98 -2.76 -3.64
CA MET A 269 17.01 -3.76 -3.96
C MET A 269 16.46 -5.06 -4.54
N MET A 270 15.31 -5.57 -4.09
CA MET A 270 14.67 -6.75 -4.70
C MET A 270 14.35 -6.54 -6.18
N ARG A 271 13.91 -5.33 -6.55
CA ARG A 271 13.61 -4.96 -7.93
C ARG A 271 14.84 -4.76 -8.79
N MET A 272 15.86 -4.12 -8.22
CA MET A 272 17.16 -3.99 -8.88
C MET A 272 17.76 -5.37 -9.18
N LEU A 273 17.63 -6.33 -8.25
CA LEU A 273 18.01 -7.72 -8.47
C LEU A 273 17.14 -8.37 -9.57
N ALA A 274 15.82 -8.20 -9.58
CA ALA A 274 14.94 -8.73 -10.63
C ALA A 274 15.34 -8.20 -12.03
N SER A 275 15.53 -6.89 -12.17
CA SER A 275 15.90 -6.22 -13.42
C SER A 275 17.26 -6.67 -13.95
N LEU A 276 18.26 -6.75 -13.07
CA LEU A 276 19.64 -7.05 -13.46
C LEU A 276 19.89 -8.56 -13.65
N SER A 277 19.17 -9.43 -12.93
CA SER A 277 19.27 -10.89 -13.10
C SER A 277 18.34 -11.45 -14.17
N ARG A 278 17.33 -10.69 -14.61
CA ARG A 278 16.21 -11.15 -15.45
C ARG A 278 15.55 -12.41 -14.87
N VAL A 279 15.29 -12.37 -13.57
CA VAL A 279 14.50 -13.36 -12.82
C VAL A 279 13.21 -12.70 -12.36
N ASP A 280 12.11 -13.46 -12.39
CA ASP A 280 10.79 -12.97 -12.04
C ASP A 280 10.75 -12.42 -10.61
N GLN A 281 10.28 -11.17 -10.45
CA GLN A 281 10.19 -10.48 -9.17
C GLN A 281 9.30 -11.22 -8.15
N THR A 282 8.27 -11.93 -8.62
CA THR A 282 7.41 -12.77 -7.77
C THR A 282 8.14 -14.01 -7.29
N LYS A 283 8.95 -14.66 -8.13
CA LYS A 283 9.83 -15.77 -7.70
C LYS A 283 10.82 -15.31 -6.62
N ILE A 284 11.48 -14.15 -6.82
CA ILE A 284 12.39 -13.56 -5.84
C ILE A 284 11.68 -13.28 -4.52
N ARG A 285 10.53 -12.58 -4.56
CA ARG A 285 9.75 -12.20 -3.38
C ARG A 285 9.20 -13.41 -2.60
N THR A 286 8.85 -14.49 -3.29
CA THR A 286 8.34 -15.73 -2.68
C THR A 286 9.42 -16.75 -2.32
N ALA A 287 10.68 -16.47 -2.67
CA ALA A 287 11.82 -17.40 -2.62
C ALA A 287 11.60 -18.72 -3.39
N GLN A 288 10.71 -18.73 -4.39
CA GLN A 288 10.44 -19.87 -5.27
C GLN A 288 11.37 -19.83 -6.49
N LEU A 289 12.66 -19.99 -6.22
CA LEU A 289 13.75 -19.91 -7.20
C LEU A 289 14.21 -21.32 -7.58
N ASP A 290 14.37 -21.57 -8.87
CA ASP A 290 15.05 -22.77 -9.38
C ASP A 290 16.58 -22.59 -9.41
N ASP A 291 17.32 -23.65 -9.73
CA ASP A 291 18.80 -23.64 -9.73
C ASP A 291 19.37 -22.62 -10.75
N GLU A 292 18.64 -22.33 -11.84
CA GLU A 292 19.07 -21.36 -12.85
C GLU A 292 18.82 -19.93 -12.37
N ASP A 293 17.64 -19.66 -11.79
CA ASP A 293 17.35 -18.37 -11.13
C ASP A 293 18.39 -18.05 -10.05
N TRP A 294 18.72 -19.03 -9.20
CA TRP A 294 19.74 -18.88 -8.16
C TRP A 294 21.11 -18.55 -8.72
N ALA A 295 21.51 -19.19 -9.83
CA ALA A 295 22.78 -18.89 -10.50
C ALA A 295 22.79 -17.45 -11.06
N ARG A 296 21.70 -17.01 -11.70
CA ARG A 296 21.55 -15.64 -12.22
C ARG A 296 21.64 -14.60 -11.11
N ILE A 297 20.86 -14.76 -10.03
CA ILE A 297 20.85 -13.85 -8.87
C ILE A 297 22.23 -13.80 -8.20
N SER A 298 22.89 -14.93 -8.01
CA SER A 298 24.22 -15.00 -7.38
C SER A 298 25.27 -14.22 -8.19
N ASN A 299 25.24 -14.33 -9.52
CA ASN A 299 26.11 -13.58 -10.41
C ASN A 299 25.81 -12.07 -10.35
N THR A 300 24.54 -11.68 -10.34
CA THR A 300 24.13 -10.28 -10.18
C THR A 300 24.57 -9.69 -8.84
N MET A 301 24.44 -10.44 -7.74
CA MET A 301 24.91 -10.00 -6.41
C MET A 301 26.44 -9.83 -6.37
N ALA A 302 27.20 -10.71 -7.03
CA ALA A 302 28.65 -10.57 -7.14
C ALA A 302 29.04 -9.28 -7.89
N MET A 303 28.39 -9.01 -9.03
CA MET A 303 28.60 -7.79 -9.81
C MET A 303 28.23 -6.52 -9.05
N LEU A 304 27.08 -6.49 -8.35
CA LEU A 304 26.67 -5.35 -7.53
C LEU A 304 27.68 -5.06 -6.40
N LYS A 305 28.20 -6.12 -5.77
CA LYS A 305 29.21 -6.03 -4.71
C LYS A 305 30.58 -5.58 -5.23
N GLU A 306 30.93 -5.93 -6.47
CA GLU A 306 32.14 -5.44 -7.13
C GLU A 306 32.04 -3.94 -7.48
N LYS A 307 30.84 -3.49 -7.88
CA LYS A 307 30.58 -2.10 -8.27
C LYS A 307 30.48 -1.11 -7.09
N ASP A 308 29.84 -1.47 -5.96
CA ASP A 308 29.73 -0.68 -4.69
C ASP A 308 29.41 0.83 -4.85
N ASN A 309 28.70 1.19 -5.93
CA ASN A 309 28.46 2.56 -6.36
C ASN A 309 26.97 2.94 -6.46
N ILE A 310 26.06 2.18 -5.83
CA ILE A 310 24.68 2.62 -5.60
C ILE A 310 24.39 2.77 -4.11
N TYR A 311 23.77 3.89 -3.73
CA TYR A 311 23.45 4.23 -2.34
C TYR A 311 21.96 4.54 -2.27
N VAL A 312 21.23 3.81 -1.42
CA VAL A 312 19.81 4.03 -1.18
C VAL A 312 19.61 4.63 0.21
N ASP A 313 18.75 5.63 0.30
CA ASP A 313 18.35 6.32 1.52
C ASP A 313 16.82 6.35 1.57
N ASP A 314 16.25 5.55 2.47
CA ASP A 314 14.82 5.36 2.66
C ASP A 314 14.23 6.21 3.81
N SER A 315 14.95 7.28 4.20
CA SER A 315 14.49 8.19 5.23
C SER A 315 13.20 8.91 4.83
N SER A 316 12.15 8.79 5.65
CA SER A 316 10.91 9.53 5.45
C SER A 316 11.04 11.02 5.79
N GLY A 317 10.19 11.85 5.16
CA GLY A 317 10.03 13.27 5.53
C GLY A 317 11.22 14.19 5.20
N LEU A 318 12.13 13.78 4.31
CA LEU A 318 13.32 14.54 3.94
C LEU A 318 13.01 15.97 3.47
N THR A 319 13.80 16.93 3.95
CA THR A 319 13.81 18.29 3.40
C THR A 319 14.79 18.41 2.23
N PRO A 320 14.67 19.43 1.35
CA PRO A 320 15.68 19.70 0.32
C PRO A 320 17.09 19.93 0.88
N MET A 321 17.19 20.42 2.13
CA MET A 321 18.46 20.64 2.81
C MET A 321 19.11 19.32 3.24
N ASP A 322 18.31 18.33 3.66
CA ASP A 322 18.81 17.00 4.01
C ASP A 322 19.38 16.30 2.77
N VAL A 323 18.60 16.27 1.68
CA VAL A 323 19.03 15.73 0.37
C VAL A 323 20.34 16.38 -0.08
N ARG A 324 20.42 17.71 -0.05
CA ARG A 324 21.64 18.47 -0.37
C ARG A 324 22.81 18.14 0.56
N SER A 325 22.58 18.01 1.86
CA SER A 325 23.62 17.70 2.85
C SER A 325 24.20 16.31 2.63
N ARG A 326 23.34 15.31 2.47
CA ARG A 326 23.71 13.89 2.26
C ARG A 326 24.41 13.70 0.92
N ALA A 327 23.87 14.26 -0.16
CA ALA A 327 24.49 14.25 -1.49
C ALA A 327 25.89 14.89 -1.49
N ARG A 328 26.03 16.09 -0.90
CA ARG A 328 27.34 16.76 -0.75
C ARG A 328 28.33 15.95 0.08
N LYS A 329 27.87 15.24 1.12
CA LYS A 329 28.73 14.38 1.94
C LYS A 329 29.30 13.26 1.10
N LEU A 330 28.44 12.47 0.46
CA LEU A 330 28.85 11.34 -0.38
C LEU A 330 29.73 11.80 -1.56
N ALA A 331 29.39 12.91 -2.21
CA ALA A 331 30.19 13.49 -3.28
C ALA A 331 31.62 13.85 -2.85
N ARG A 332 31.82 14.36 -1.62
CA ARG A 332 33.17 14.61 -1.09
C ARG A 332 33.92 13.33 -0.72
N GLU A 333 33.21 12.34 -0.17
CA GLU A 333 33.79 11.07 0.28
C GLU A 333 34.20 10.15 -0.87
N ARG A 334 33.48 10.22 -2.00
CA ARG A 334 33.68 9.34 -3.18
C ARG A 334 34.18 10.07 -4.44
N GLY A 335 34.55 11.35 -4.36
CA GLY A 335 35.15 12.11 -5.48
C GLY A 335 34.16 12.57 -6.57
N GLY A 336 32.87 12.64 -6.23
CA GLY A 336 31.78 13.03 -7.10
C GLY A 336 30.56 12.11 -6.96
N LEU A 337 29.56 12.35 -7.78
CA LEU A 337 28.41 11.46 -8.05
C LEU A 337 28.24 11.38 -9.57
N SER A 338 27.55 10.34 -10.05
CA SER A 338 27.07 10.24 -11.44
C SER A 338 25.65 10.79 -11.56
N MET A 339 24.79 10.49 -10.58
CA MET A 339 23.37 10.87 -10.59
C MET A 339 22.78 10.95 -9.18
N ILE A 340 21.75 11.78 -9.00
CA ILE A 340 20.81 11.67 -7.86
C ILE A 340 19.42 11.30 -8.40
N MET A 341 18.73 10.38 -7.74
CA MET A 341 17.31 10.09 -7.93
C MET A 341 16.52 10.44 -6.66
N VAL A 342 15.34 11.07 -6.81
CA VAL A 342 14.41 11.34 -5.71
C VAL A 342 13.02 10.81 -6.05
N ASP A 343 12.56 9.83 -5.28
CA ASP A 343 11.28 9.17 -5.43
C ASP A 343 10.42 9.34 -4.16
N TYR A 344 9.40 10.19 -4.12
CA TYR A 344 8.98 11.17 -5.11
C TYR A 344 8.83 12.55 -4.45
N LEU A 345 8.89 13.61 -5.27
CA LEU A 345 8.94 15.01 -4.81
C LEU A 345 7.84 15.34 -3.79
N GLN A 346 6.65 14.78 -3.99
CA GLN A 346 5.50 15.06 -3.15
C GLN A 346 5.57 14.43 -1.74
N LEU A 347 6.57 13.63 -1.38
CA LEU A 347 6.80 13.24 0.02
C LEU A 347 7.82 14.13 0.75
N MET A 348 8.56 14.96 0.03
CA MET A 348 9.45 15.94 0.65
C MET A 348 8.66 17.02 1.40
N ARG A 349 9.28 17.55 2.46
CA ARG A 349 8.68 18.57 3.34
C ARG A 349 9.54 19.82 3.44
N VAL A 350 8.88 20.98 3.51
CA VAL A 350 9.50 22.26 3.86
C VAL A 350 8.73 22.82 5.08
N PRO A 351 9.25 22.68 6.31
CA PRO A 351 8.50 22.99 7.53
C PRO A 351 7.95 24.43 7.62
N SER A 352 8.54 25.38 6.90
CA SER A 352 8.08 26.78 6.84
C SER A 352 6.94 27.05 5.84
N LEU A 353 6.55 26.06 5.03
CA LEU A 353 5.58 26.19 3.93
C LEU A 353 4.46 25.13 3.97
N SER A 354 4.27 24.45 5.12
CA SER A 354 3.29 23.36 5.30
C SER A 354 1.88 23.67 4.80
N ASP A 355 1.47 24.93 4.93
CA ASP A 355 0.10 25.39 4.67
C ASP A 355 -0.14 25.75 3.20
N ASN A 356 0.92 25.93 2.40
CA ASN A 356 0.82 26.24 0.97
C ASN A 356 1.69 25.31 0.15
N ARG A 357 1.05 24.21 -0.25
CA ARG A 357 1.67 23.13 -0.99
C ARG A 357 2.31 23.53 -2.32
N THR A 358 1.72 24.47 -3.06
CA THR A 358 2.27 24.97 -4.33
C THR A 358 3.61 25.70 -4.10
N LEU A 359 3.74 26.45 -3.01
CA LEU A 359 4.99 27.11 -2.65
C LEU A 359 6.04 26.11 -2.12
N GLU A 360 5.62 25.12 -1.33
CA GLU A 360 6.48 24.02 -0.87
C GLU A 360 7.12 23.28 -2.08
N ILE A 361 6.31 22.87 -3.06
CA ILE A 361 6.78 22.21 -4.28
C ILE A 361 7.70 23.11 -5.12
N ALA A 362 7.39 24.41 -5.23
CA ALA A 362 8.26 25.36 -5.93
C ALA A 362 9.65 25.51 -5.28
N GLU A 363 9.71 25.51 -3.95
CA GLU A 363 10.99 25.62 -3.23
C GLU A 363 11.80 24.31 -3.30
N ILE A 364 11.14 23.15 -3.24
CA ILE A 364 11.77 21.83 -3.48
C ILE A 364 12.39 21.78 -4.89
N SER A 365 11.59 22.08 -5.91
CA SER A 365 11.99 22.09 -7.33
C SER A 365 13.22 22.96 -7.57
N ARG A 366 13.18 24.22 -7.11
CA ARG A 366 14.30 25.17 -7.20
C ARG A 366 15.53 24.70 -6.45
N SER A 367 15.36 24.10 -5.27
CA SER A 367 16.47 23.59 -4.46
C SER A 367 17.19 22.42 -5.14
N LEU A 368 16.44 21.50 -5.76
CA LEU A 368 17.02 20.39 -6.53
C LEU A 368 17.69 20.87 -7.82
N LYS A 369 17.09 21.85 -8.52
CA LYS A 369 17.71 22.51 -9.67
C LYS A 369 19.03 23.22 -9.29
N ALA A 370 19.09 23.86 -8.13
CA ALA A 370 20.32 24.44 -7.61
C ALA A 370 21.37 23.36 -7.26
N LEU A 371 20.95 22.25 -6.64
CA LEU A 371 21.82 21.11 -6.32
C LEU A 371 22.44 20.48 -7.57
N ALA A 372 21.63 20.27 -8.62
CA ALA A 372 22.08 19.74 -9.91
C ALA A 372 23.19 20.62 -10.53
N LYS A 373 22.98 21.95 -10.54
CA LYS A 373 23.96 22.91 -11.07
C LYS A 373 25.22 23.02 -10.20
N GLU A 374 25.08 22.84 -8.89
CA GLU A 374 26.19 22.94 -7.92
C GLU A 374 27.12 21.73 -8.00
N LEU A 375 26.56 20.51 -8.04
CA LEU A 375 27.33 19.28 -8.15
C LEU A 375 27.70 18.94 -9.60
N ASN A 376 27.09 19.61 -10.58
CA ASN A 376 27.23 19.37 -12.01
C ASN A 376 26.91 17.91 -12.40
N ILE A 377 25.74 17.45 -11.97
CA ILE A 377 25.21 16.09 -12.20
C ILE A 377 23.72 16.15 -12.58
N PRO A 378 23.20 15.14 -13.32
CA PRO A 378 21.77 14.94 -13.45
C PRO A 378 21.12 14.65 -12.08
N VAL A 379 20.00 15.35 -11.82
CA VAL A 379 19.10 15.07 -10.69
C VAL A 379 17.75 14.68 -11.28
N ILE A 380 17.39 13.41 -11.16
CA ILE A 380 16.10 12.85 -11.57
C ILE A 380 15.16 12.94 -10.38
N ALA A 381 13.95 13.42 -10.60
CA ALA A 381 12.95 13.58 -9.56
C ALA A 381 11.59 13.11 -10.07
N LEU A 382 10.98 12.16 -9.36
CA LEU A 382 9.68 11.62 -9.73
C LEU A 382 8.57 12.55 -9.22
N SER A 383 7.54 12.72 -10.02
CA SER A 383 6.39 13.58 -9.71
C SER A 383 5.10 12.86 -10.06
N GLN A 384 4.12 12.93 -9.17
CA GLN A 384 2.78 12.41 -9.43
C GLN A 384 1.94 13.41 -10.26
N LEU A 385 1.12 12.87 -11.16
CA LEU A 385 0.21 13.62 -12.02
C LEU A 385 -1.17 13.85 -11.37
N ASN A 386 -1.94 14.78 -11.93
CA ASN A 386 -3.33 15.01 -11.55
C ASN A 386 -4.24 13.88 -12.06
N ARG A 387 -5.12 13.36 -11.19
CA ARG A 387 -6.11 12.32 -11.56
C ARG A 387 -7.11 12.75 -12.64
N SER A 388 -7.24 14.05 -12.93
CA SER A 388 -8.06 14.57 -14.04
C SER A 388 -7.63 14.05 -15.41
N LEU A 389 -6.37 13.63 -15.57
CA LEU A 389 -5.87 12.95 -16.77
C LEU A 389 -6.73 11.72 -17.13
N GLU A 390 -7.15 10.95 -16.13
CA GLU A 390 -7.92 9.71 -16.32
C GLU A 390 -9.32 9.94 -16.89
N GLN A 391 -9.80 11.19 -16.91
CA GLN A 391 -11.11 11.59 -17.45
C GLN A 391 -11.03 12.07 -18.91
N ARG A 392 -9.83 12.29 -19.46
CA ARG A 392 -9.62 12.71 -20.85
C ARG A 392 -9.86 11.54 -21.81
N ALA A 393 -10.23 11.83 -23.07
CA ALA A 393 -10.36 10.78 -24.09
C ALA A 393 -9.00 10.17 -24.45
N ASP A 394 -8.01 11.03 -24.75
CA ASP A 394 -6.60 10.62 -24.80
C ASP A 394 -6.01 10.67 -23.38
N LYS A 395 -5.40 9.57 -22.95
CA LYS A 395 -4.79 9.37 -21.63
C LYS A 395 -3.29 9.69 -21.62
N ARG A 396 -2.69 10.07 -22.76
CA ARG A 396 -1.28 10.52 -22.80
C ARG A 396 -1.09 11.77 -21.92
N PRO A 397 -0.14 11.76 -20.98
CA PRO A 397 0.14 12.92 -20.14
C PRO A 397 0.72 14.11 -20.91
N VAL A 398 0.40 15.32 -20.45
CA VAL A 398 0.94 16.60 -20.94
C VAL A 398 1.38 17.47 -19.77
N ASN A 399 2.13 18.54 -20.03
CA ASN A 399 2.70 19.40 -18.97
C ASN A 399 1.65 19.95 -17.99
N SER A 400 0.42 20.22 -18.43
CA SER A 400 -0.68 20.66 -17.56
C SER A 400 -1.18 19.62 -16.56
N ASP A 401 -0.84 18.34 -16.71
CA ASP A 401 -1.20 17.29 -15.75
C ASP A 401 -0.23 17.19 -14.58
N LEU A 402 0.95 17.84 -14.66
CA LEU A 402 1.84 17.94 -13.51
C LEU A 402 1.09 18.61 -12.36
N ARG A 403 1.11 18.00 -11.17
CA ARG A 403 0.34 18.48 -10.02
C ARG A 403 1.05 19.64 -9.31
N GLU A 404 0.29 20.70 -8.97
CA GLU A 404 0.78 21.85 -8.15
C GLU A 404 2.03 22.54 -8.75
N SER A 405 2.15 22.59 -10.08
CA SER A 405 3.41 22.34 -10.80
C SER A 405 4.05 23.45 -11.62
N GLY A 406 3.46 24.65 -11.72
CA GLY A 406 3.96 25.68 -12.65
C GLY A 406 5.44 26.05 -12.44
N SER A 407 5.96 25.83 -11.23
CA SER A 407 7.38 25.88 -10.89
C SER A 407 8.19 24.70 -11.43
N ILE A 408 7.74 23.46 -11.22
CA ILE A 408 8.38 22.23 -11.75
C ILE A 408 8.58 22.35 -13.26
N GLU A 409 7.53 22.73 -14.00
CA GLU A 409 7.62 22.86 -15.45
C GLU A 409 8.69 23.90 -15.85
N GLN A 410 8.79 25.03 -15.15
CA GLN A 410 9.77 26.07 -15.46
C GLN A 410 11.20 25.66 -15.11
N ASP A 411 11.41 25.13 -13.90
CA ASP A 411 12.73 24.78 -13.36
C ASP A 411 13.40 23.61 -14.08
N ALA A 412 12.60 22.61 -14.51
CA ALA A 412 13.09 21.42 -15.20
C ALA A 412 13.80 21.77 -16.53
N ASP A 413 14.85 21.02 -16.85
CA ASP A 413 15.50 21.07 -18.18
C ASP A 413 14.82 20.12 -19.17
N LEU A 414 14.40 18.96 -18.69
CA LEU A 414 13.75 17.90 -19.44
C LEU A 414 12.61 17.32 -18.60
N ILE A 415 11.48 17.02 -19.24
CA ILE A 415 10.30 16.39 -18.64
C ILE A 415 9.96 15.18 -19.49
N MET A 416 9.93 14.01 -18.87
CA MET A 416 9.48 12.75 -19.47
C MET A 416 8.21 12.30 -18.78
N PHE A 417 7.21 11.92 -19.58
CA PHE A 417 6.05 11.20 -19.12
C PHE A 417 6.13 9.75 -19.57
N ILE A 418 5.66 8.84 -18.71
CA ILE A 418 5.55 7.42 -19.03
C ILE A 418 4.08 7.16 -19.36
N TYR A 419 3.82 6.62 -20.54
CA TYR A 419 2.51 6.16 -20.96
C TYR A 419 2.59 4.69 -21.41
N ARG A 420 1.59 3.90 -21.05
CA ARG A 420 1.45 2.49 -21.43
C ARG A 420 -0.01 2.28 -21.82
N ASP A 421 -0.25 2.10 -23.11
CA ASP A 421 -1.62 2.04 -23.63
C ASP A 421 -2.42 0.84 -23.07
N GLU A 422 -1.75 -0.30 -22.92
CA GLU A 422 -2.27 -1.52 -22.31
C GLU A 422 -2.83 -1.36 -20.88
N VAL A 423 -2.43 -0.30 -20.15
CA VAL A 423 -2.95 0.01 -18.79
C VAL A 423 -4.35 0.62 -18.86
N TYR A 424 -4.70 1.28 -19.97
CA TYR A 424 -5.99 1.92 -20.19
C TYR A 424 -6.88 1.15 -21.18
N HIS A 425 -6.29 0.29 -22.01
CA HIS A 425 -6.99 -0.45 -23.07
C HIS A 425 -6.60 -1.94 -23.05
N GLU A 426 -7.49 -2.80 -22.54
CA GLU A 426 -7.27 -4.26 -22.42
C GLU A 426 -6.92 -4.95 -23.75
N ASN A 427 -7.42 -4.41 -24.87
CA ASN A 427 -7.21 -4.91 -26.23
C ASN A 427 -6.21 -4.07 -27.04
N SER A 428 -5.32 -3.33 -26.36
CA SER A 428 -4.25 -2.57 -27.03
C SER A 428 -3.40 -3.47 -27.94
N GLU A 429 -3.03 -2.95 -29.11
CA GLU A 429 -2.05 -3.56 -30.01
C GLU A 429 -0.60 -3.32 -29.53
N ASP A 430 -0.38 -2.26 -28.75
CA ASP A 430 0.92 -1.84 -28.19
C ASP A 430 1.21 -2.52 -26.81
N LYS A 431 0.85 -3.81 -26.66
CA LYS A 431 1.14 -4.58 -25.43
C LYS A 431 2.64 -4.80 -25.20
N GLY A 432 3.07 -4.64 -23.95
CA GLY A 432 4.48 -4.62 -23.56
C GLY A 432 5.25 -3.41 -24.10
N VAL A 433 4.58 -2.37 -24.59
CA VAL A 433 5.21 -1.13 -25.09
C VAL A 433 4.95 0.00 -24.10
N ALA A 434 6.00 0.78 -23.83
CA ALA A 434 5.91 2.03 -23.09
C ALA A 434 6.37 3.20 -23.96
N GLU A 435 5.54 4.23 -24.01
CA GLU A 435 5.85 5.52 -24.61
C GLU A 435 6.48 6.43 -23.54
N ILE A 436 7.72 6.84 -23.78
CA ILE A 436 8.43 7.87 -23.00
C ILE A 436 8.29 9.19 -23.77
N ILE A 437 7.27 9.96 -23.39
CA ILE A 437 6.88 11.21 -24.04
C ILE A 437 7.72 12.35 -23.46
N ILE A 438 8.55 12.98 -24.29
CA ILE A 438 9.39 14.12 -23.92
C ILE A 438 8.54 15.39 -24.01
N GLY A 439 7.74 15.67 -22.96
CA GLY A 439 6.88 16.85 -22.87
C GLY A 439 7.64 18.19 -22.75
N LYS A 440 8.93 18.13 -22.40
CA LYS A 440 9.84 19.28 -22.44
C LYS A 440 11.28 18.83 -22.65
N GLN A 441 12.02 19.56 -23.47
CA GLN A 441 13.47 19.50 -23.59
C GLN A 441 14.00 20.91 -23.86
N ARG A 442 14.90 21.44 -23.02
CA ARG A 442 15.45 22.80 -23.18
C ARG A 442 16.43 22.93 -24.35
N ASN A 443 17.18 21.87 -24.65
CA ASN A 443 18.36 21.93 -25.54
C ASN A 443 18.25 20.96 -26.75
N GLY A 444 17.04 20.66 -27.21
CA GLY A 444 16.79 19.65 -28.23
C GLY A 444 15.29 19.50 -28.54
N PRO A 445 14.91 18.60 -29.47
CA PRO A 445 13.52 18.37 -29.84
C PRO A 445 12.73 17.70 -28.71
N ILE A 446 11.42 17.90 -28.75
CA ILE A 446 10.42 17.04 -28.10
C ILE A 446 10.11 15.84 -29.02
N GLY A 447 9.37 14.86 -28.50
CA GLY A 447 8.97 13.66 -29.24
C GLY A 447 8.64 12.51 -28.29
N THR A 448 8.38 11.32 -28.83
CA THR A 448 8.04 10.13 -28.04
C THR A 448 8.97 8.98 -28.38
N CYS A 449 9.76 8.53 -27.39
CA CYS A 449 10.59 7.33 -27.52
C CYS A 449 9.78 6.10 -27.09
N ARG A 450 9.73 5.04 -27.90
CA ARG A 450 9.14 3.76 -27.49
C ARG A 450 10.20 2.86 -26.82
N LEU A 451 9.82 2.17 -25.76
CA LEU A 451 10.59 1.15 -25.05
C LEU A 451 9.76 -0.14 -24.89
N THR A 452 10.43 -1.27 -24.72
CA THR A 452 9.77 -2.54 -24.37
C THR A 452 9.73 -2.70 -22.85
N PHE A 453 8.54 -2.82 -22.27
CA PHE A 453 8.33 -3.04 -20.84
C PHE A 453 8.21 -4.54 -20.53
N GLN A 454 9.20 -5.07 -19.81
CA GLN A 454 9.24 -6.43 -19.28
C GLN A 454 8.82 -6.40 -17.81
N GLY A 455 7.50 -6.30 -17.58
CA GLY A 455 6.93 -6.08 -16.25
C GLY A 455 7.42 -7.08 -15.21
N GLN A 456 7.40 -8.37 -15.52
CA GLN A 456 7.81 -9.46 -14.63
C GLN A 456 9.26 -9.36 -14.11
N PHE A 457 10.11 -8.55 -14.75
CA PHE A 457 11.48 -8.27 -14.34
C PHE A 457 11.69 -6.85 -13.79
N SER A 458 10.63 -6.04 -13.61
CA SER A 458 10.74 -4.61 -13.30
C SER A 458 11.68 -3.86 -14.27
N ARG A 459 11.58 -4.14 -15.57
CA ARG A 459 12.58 -3.71 -16.56
C ARG A 459 12.01 -3.06 -17.82
N PHE A 460 12.66 -1.97 -18.25
CA PHE A 460 12.53 -1.39 -19.58
C PHE A 460 13.76 -1.75 -20.42
N ASP A 461 13.56 -2.35 -21.59
CA ASP A 461 14.59 -2.62 -22.59
C ASP A 461 14.34 -1.76 -23.85
N ASN A 462 15.36 -1.64 -24.71
CA ASN A 462 15.23 -0.96 -26.00
C ASN A 462 14.14 -1.63 -26.86
N TYR A 463 13.31 -0.81 -27.53
CA TYR A 463 12.23 -1.32 -28.36
C TYR A 463 12.75 -2.14 -29.55
N ALA A 464 12.22 -3.36 -29.69
CA ALA A 464 12.60 -4.31 -30.73
C ALA A 464 11.52 -4.52 -31.82
N GLY A 465 10.46 -3.71 -31.81
CA GLY A 465 9.38 -3.75 -32.80
C GLY A 465 9.70 -2.98 -34.10
N PRO A 466 8.71 -2.84 -35.00
CA PRO A 466 8.87 -2.11 -36.26
C PRO A 466 9.29 -0.66 -36.02
N ALA A 467 10.18 -0.13 -36.86
CA ALA A 467 10.53 1.28 -36.82
C ALA A 467 9.31 2.14 -37.20
N VAL A 468 8.74 2.83 -36.21
CA VAL A 468 7.76 3.89 -36.43
C VAL A 468 8.53 5.16 -36.77
N PRO A 469 8.19 5.90 -37.84
CA PRO A 469 8.82 7.19 -38.14
C PRO A 469 8.64 8.16 -36.97
N ASP A 470 9.64 9.00 -36.71
CA ASP A 470 9.51 10.10 -35.74
C ASP A 470 8.45 11.10 -36.22
N GLU A 471 7.29 11.12 -35.58
CA GLU A 471 6.30 12.21 -35.72
C GLU A 471 6.78 13.40 -34.88
N TYR A 472 7.52 14.31 -35.52
CA TYR A 472 8.00 15.59 -34.97
C TYR A 472 7.01 16.74 -35.15
#